data_AF-A0A5M9M870-F1
#
_entry.id   AF-A0A5M9M870-F1
#
_cell.length_a   1.000
_cell.length_b   1.000
_cell.length_c   1.000
_cell.angle_alpha   90.00
_cell.angle_beta   90.00
_cell.angle_gamma   90.00
#
_symmetry.space_group_name_H-M   'P 1'
#
loop_
_entity.id
_entity.type
_entity.pdbx_description
1 polymer ?
#
loop_
_entity_poly.entity_id
_entity_poly.type
_entity_poly.pdbx_seq_one_letter_code
_entity_poly.pdbx_strand_id
1 'polypeptide(L)'
;MTLKYLITGASGGLGAHDLDCFVANWPLSEFATASSKESKKATAIEGVDNLFFVSTNVLDNERRKKQHGNFIDPARKVGVKHVWYTSLALSGFKSDSQAAMLRTHYETEDLLKESGLTYTSIREGAYAYASLPSLIGFLIH
;
A
#
# COMPACT_ATOMS: atom_id res chain seq x y z
N MET A 1 -10.57 -21.79 9.23
CA MET A 1 -9.74 -21.53 8.03
C MET A 1 -8.81 -20.38 8.39
N THR A 2 -7.51 -20.52 8.15
CA THR A 2 -6.54 -19.46 8.45
C THR A 2 -6.42 -18.55 7.23
N LEU A 3 -6.72 -17.27 7.41
CA LEU A 3 -6.62 -16.28 6.35
C LEU A 3 -5.13 -16.04 6.06
N LYS A 4 -4.65 -16.34 4.85
CA LYS A 4 -3.22 -16.19 4.53
C LYS A 4 -2.86 -14.76 4.15
N TYR A 5 -3.78 -14.05 3.48
CA TYR A 5 -3.55 -12.72 2.95
C TYR A 5 -4.69 -11.76 3.29
N LEU A 6 -4.34 -10.56 3.74
CA LEU A 6 -5.27 -9.43 3.79
C LEU A 6 -4.84 -8.38 2.78
N ILE A 7 -5.73 -8.00 1.87
CA ILE A 7 -5.51 -7.00 0.85
C ILE A 7 -6.23 -5.72 1.26
N THR A 8 -5.56 -4.58 1.18
CA THR A 8 -6.15 -3.27 1.49
C THR A 8 -6.10 -2.38 0.25
N GLY A 9 -7.02 -1.43 0.11
CA GLY A 9 -7.04 -0.54 -1.07
C GLY A 9 -7.50 -1.21 -2.38
N ALA A 10 -8.08 -2.40 -2.30
CA ALA A 10 -8.56 -3.19 -3.44
C ALA A 10 -9.62 -2.50 -4.33
N SER A 11 -10.26 -1.41 -3.85
CA SER A 11 -11.24 -0.66 -4.63
C SER A 11 -10.64 0.46 -5.50
N GLY A 12 -9.33 0.70 -5.40
CA GLY A 12 -8.63 1.65 -6.28
C GLY A 12 -8.29 1.02 -7.63
N GLY A 13 -7.89 1.82 -8.62
CA GLY A 13 -7.53 1.32 -9.95
C GLY A 13 -6.47 0.22 -9.90
N LEU A 14 -5.34 0.45 -9.22
CA LEU A 14 -4.30 -0.56 -9.04
C LEU A 14 -4.80 -1.73 -8.17
N GLY A 15 -5.41 -1.44 -7.02
CA GLY A 15 -5.86 -2.46 -6.10
C GLY A 15 -6.89 -3.42 -6.68
N ALA A 16 -7.66 -3.00 -7.69
CA ALA A 16 -8.57 -3.87 -8.42
C ALA A 16 -7.81 -4.89 -9.27
N HIS A 17 -6.75 -4.46 -9.97
CA HIS A 17 -5.87 -5.36 -10.72
C HIS A 17 -5.10 -6.33 -9.80
N ASP A 18 -4.64 -5.84 -8.64
CA ASP A 18 -4.03 -6.71 -7.64
C ASP A 18 -5.04 -7.78 -7.19
N LEU A 19 -6.28 -7.38 -6.89
CA LEU A 19 -7.33 -8.32 -6.49
C LEU A 19 -7.63 -9.35 -7.60
N ASP A 20 -7.71 -8.94 -8.87
CA ASP A 20 -7.90 -9.85 -10.01
C ASP A 20 -6.78 -10.88 -10.09
N CYS A 21 -5.53 -10.45 -9.88
CA CYS A 21 -4.38 -11.35 -9.80
C CYS A 21 -4.52 -12.34 -8.63
N PHE A 22 -4.95 -11.89 -7.45
CA PHE A 22 -5.20 -12.78 -6.32
C PHE A 22 -6.29 -13.81 -6.61
N VAL A 23 -7.42 -13.38 -7.19
CA VAL A 23 -8.55 -14.25 -7.57
C VAL A 23 -8.12 -15.30 -8.61
N ALA A 24 -7.25 -14.93 -9.54
CA ALA A 24 -6.77 -15.84 -10.59
C ALA A 24 -5.76 -16.89 -10.08
N ASN A 25 -5.05 -16.61 -8.98
CA ASN A 25 -3.90 -17.41 -8.55
C ASN A 25 -4.06 -18.06 -7.16
N TRP A 26 -5.02 -17.63 -6.34
CA TRP A 26 -5.25 -18.16 -4.99
C TRP A 26 -6.72 -18.51 -4.74
N PRO A 27 -7.01 -19.52 -3.88
CA PRO A 27 -8.37 -19.81 -3.47
C PRO A 27 -8.98 -18.63 -2.70
N LEU A 28 -10.26 -18.31 -2.96
CA LEU A 28 -10.99 -17.23 -2.27
C LEU A 28 -11.04 -17.40 -0.74
N SER A 29 -10.82 -18.61 -0.23
CA SER A 29 -10.72 -18.89 1.21
C SER A 29 -9.40 -18.47 1.84
N GLU A 30 -8.38 -18.14 1.05
CA GLU A 30 -7.04 -17.79 1.52
C GLU A 30 -6.80 -16.30 1.66
N PHE A 31 -7.68 -15.44 1.13
CA PHE A 31 -7.52 -14.00 1.19
C PHE A 31 -8.83 -13.24 1.42
N ALA A 32 -8.70 -12.02 1.94
CA ALA A 32 -9.82 -11.11 2.15
C ALA A 32 -9.39 -9.68 1.84
N THR A 33 -10.38 -8.81 1.57
CA THR A 33 -10.15 -7.39 1.35
C THR A 33 -10.65 -6.56 2.52
N ALA A 34 -9.86 -5.57 2.97
CA ALA A 34 -10.26 -4.60 3.98
C ALA A 34 -10.37 -3.18 3.42
N SER A 35 -11.39 -2.47 3.88
CA SER A 35 -11.62 -1.06 3.55
C SER A 35 -10.65 -0.14 4.29
N SER A 36 -10.32 1.00 3.68
CA SER A 36 -9.52 2.06 4.29
C SER A 36 -10.27 2.85 5.39
N LYS A 37 -11.57 2.58 5.60
CA LYS A 37 -12.38 3.16 6.69
C LYS A 37 -11.93 2.64 8.06
N GLU A 38 -11.77 3.56 9.00
CA GLU A 38 -11.04 3.37 10.28
C GLU A 38 -11.67 2.33 11.22
N SER A 39 -13.00 2.15 11.18
CA SER A 39 -13.75 1.34 12.16
C SER A 39 -13.64 -0.18 12.01
N LYS A 40 -12.91 -0.72 11.02
CA LYS A 40 -12.82 -2.18 10.77
C LYS A 40 -11.40 -2.73 10.56
N LYS A 41 -10.35 -1.96 10.86
CA LYS A 41 -8.97 -2.32 10.46
C LYS A 41 -8.27 -3.33 11.37
N ALA A 42 -8.36 -3.15 12.69
CA ALA A 42 -7.64 -4.00 13.64
C ALA A 42 -8.18 -5.44 13.61
N THR A 43 -9.49 -5.61 13.61
CA THR A 43 -10.14 -6.93 13.60
C THR A 43 -9.90 -7.69 12.30
N ALA A 44 -9.73 -6.99 11.18
CA ALA A 44 -9.50 -7.65 9.88
C ALA A 44 -8.08 -8.23 9.74
N ILE A 45 -7.13 -7.77 10.55
CA ILE A 45 -5.72 -8.19 10.54
C ILE A 45 -5.48 -9.40 11.45
N GLU A 46 -6.39 -9.71 12.37
CA GLU A 46 -6.24 -10.85 13.27
C GLU A 46 -6.22 -12.19 12.52
N GLY A 47 -5.25 -13.05 12.86
CA GLY A 47 -5.10 -14.37 12.25
C GLY A 47 -4.58 -14.36 10.80
N VAL A 48 -4.06 -13.21 10.33
CA VAL A 48 -3.49 -13.05 9.00
C VAL A 48 -1.98 -13.27 9.01
N ASP A 49 -1.49 -14.10 8.09
CA ASP A 49 -0.05 -14.31 7.91
C ASP A 49 0.64 -13.19 7.11
N ASN A 50 -0.02 -12.64 6.10
CA ASN A 50 0.55 -11.66 5.18
C ASN A 50 -0.38 -10.48 4.94
N LEU A 51 0.16 -9.26 5.00
CA LEU A 51 -0.56 -8.03 4.66
C LEU A 51 -0.12 -7.53 3.28
N PHE A 52 -1.04 -7.43 2.33
CA PHE A 52 -0.84 -6.74 1.05
C PHE A 52 -1.45 -5.33 1.13
N PHE A 53 -0.57 -4.34 1.12
CA PHE A 53 -0.85 -2.96 1.47
C PHE A 53 -0.73 -2.06 0.24
N VAL A 54 -1.88 -1.66 -0.32
CA VAL A 54 -1.92 -0.74 -1.46
C VAL A 54 -1.84 0.70 -0.96
N SER A 55 -0.94 1.49 -1.56
CA SER A 55 -0.73 2.90 -1.17
C SER A 55 -1.98 3.75 -1.38
N THR A 56 -2.18 4.75 -0.52
CA THR A 56 -3.29 5.69 -0.67
C THR A 56 -2.93 6.85 -1.60
N ASN A 57 -3.93 7.41 -2.28
CA ASN A 57 -3.79 8.58 -3.16
C ASN A 57 -3.87 9.93 -2.41
N VAL A 58 -3.75 9.91 -1.08
CA VAL A 58 -3.83 11.11 -0.23
C VAL A 58 -2.53 11.88 -0.35
N LEU A 59 -2.60 13.14 -0.82
CA LEU A 59 -1.42 14.01 -0.98
C LEU A 59 -0.97 14.68 0.34
N ASP A 60 -1.83 14.68 1.36
CA ASP A 60 -1.49 15.18 2.69
C ASP A 60 -0.60 14.16 3.43
N ASN A 61 0.65 14.53 3.67
CA ASN A 61 1.66 13.65 4.27
C ASN A 61 1.23 13.11 5.65
N GLU A 62 0.74 13.98 6.54
CA GLU A 62 0.37 13.60 7.90
C GLU A 62 -0.83 12.64 7.91
N ARG A 63 -1.84 12.94 7.10
CA ARG A 63 -3.00 12.08 6.92
C ARG A 63 -2.62 10.74 6.30
N ARG A 64 -1.71 10.72 5.33
CA ARG A 64 -1.20 9.50 4.71
C ARG A 64 -0.42 8.66 5.71
N LYS A 65 0.51 9.28 6.46
CA LYS A 65 1.26 8.66 7.55
C LYS A 65 0.32 8.00 8.57
N LYS A 66 -0.72 8.72 9.01
CA LYS A 66 -1.76 8.18 9.90
C LYS A 66 -2.52 7.01 9.26
N GLN A 67 -2.94 7.13 8.01
CA GLN A 67 -3.66 6.06 7.31
C GLN A 67 -2.83 4.80 7.14
N HIS A 68 -1.52 4.94 6.90
CA HIS A 68 -0.58 3.85 6.72
C HIS A 68 -0.23 3.20 8.06
N GLY A 69 0.01 4.00 9.10
CA GLY A 69 0.19 3.53 10.48
C GLY A 69 -0.98 2.69 10.98
N ASN A 70 -2.21 3.03 10.58
CA ASN A 70 -3.42 2.27 10.91
C ASN A 70 -3.44 0.83 10.35
N PHE A 71 -2.52 0.44 9.47
CA PHE A 71 -2.33 -0.94 9.02
C PHE A 71 -1.05 -1.56 9.58
N ILE A 72 0.04 -0.80 9.59
CA ILE A 72 1.36 -1.26 10.06
C ILE A 72 1.34 -1.57 11.56
N ASP A 73 0.72 -0.73 12.38
CA ASP A 73 0.68 -0.93 13.83
C ASP A 73 -0.10 -2.19 14.24
N PRO A 74 -1.33 -2.43 13.76
CA PRO A 74 -2.02 -3.70 14.01
C PRO A 74 -1.25 -4.91 13.48
N ALA A 75 -0.67 -4.82 12.28
CA ALA A 75 0.12 -5.92 11.69
C ALA A 75 1.29 -6.33 12.59
N ARG A 76 1.99 -5.33 13.14
CA ARG A 76 3.04 -5.54 14.16
C ARG A 76 2.49 -6.21 15.41
N LYS A 77 1.36 -5.73 15.95
CA LYS A 77 0.77 -6.24 17.19
C LYS A 77 0.33 -7.70 17.09
N VAL A 78 -0.21 -8.12 15.95
CA VAL A 78 -0.70 -9.50 15.77
C VAL A 78 0.37 -10.46 15.22
N GLY A 79 1.56 -9.96 14.88
CA GLY A 79 2.66 -10.78 14.39
C GLY A 79 2.49 -11.23 12.93
N VAL A 80 2.00 -10.34 12.05
CA VAL A 80 2.03 -10.57 10.59
C VAL A 80 3.46 -10.92 10.17
N LYS A 81 3.61 -12.01 9.40
CA LYS A 81 4.91 -12.55 9.00
C LYS A 81 5.57 -11.70 7.92
N HIS A 82 4.78 -11.15 6.99
CA HIS A 82 5.29 -10.34 5.89
C HIS A 82 4.31 -9.24 5.46
N VAL A 83 4.85 -8.05 5.17
CA VAL A 83 4.09 -6.94 4.57
C VAL A 83 4.58 -6.67 3.14
N TRP A 84 3.66 -6.74 2.18
CA TRP A 84 3.90 -6.37 0.78
C TRP A 84 3.29 -4.99 0.56
N TYR A 85 4.09 -3.99 0.19
CA TYR A 85 3.64 -2.61 0.03
C TYR A 85 3.82 -2.13 -1.40
N THR A 86 2.76 -1.66 -2.05
CA THR A 86 2.84 -1.08 -3.40
C THR A 86 3.27 0.40 -3.31
N SER A 87 4.56 0.64 -3.51
CA SER A 87 5.20 1.96 -3.53
C SER A 87 5.25 2.55 -4.95
N LEU A 88 5.92 3.70 -5.12
CA LEU A 88 6.12 4.36 -6.42
C LEU A 88 7.61 4.44 -6.76
N ALA A 89 7.98 4.00 -7.97
CA ALA A 89 9.35 3.89 -8.47
C ALA A 89 10.05 5.23 -8.67
N LEU A 90 9.28 6.28 -8.98
CA LEU A 90 9.85 7.60 -9.24
C LEU A 90 10.48 8.24 -7.99
N SER A 91 10.34 7.60 -6.81
CA SER A 91 10.89 8.11 -5.55
C SER A 91 12.42 8.22 -5.56
N GLY A 92 13.13 7.41 -6.36
CA GLY A 92 14.60 7.34 -6.35
C GLY A 92 15.14 6.34 -5.31
N PHE A 93 16.34 6.59 -4.75
CA PHE A 93 16.86 5.82 -3.59
C PHE A 93 17.05 6.64 -2.31
N LYS A 94 16.67 7.93 -2.31
CA LYS A 94 16.88 8.88 -1.21
C LYS A 94 15.64 9.77 -1.02
N SER A 95 15.43 10.23 0.20
CA SER A 95 14.31 11.11 0.58
C SER A 95 14.45 12.57 0.10
N ASP A 96 15.43 12.88 -0.74
CA ASP A 96 15.75 14.24 -1.22
C ASP A 96 14.92 14.70 -2.44
N SER A 97 13.94 13.90 -2.85
CA SER A 97 13.03 14.25 -3.94
C SER A 97 12.31 15.56 -3.66
N GLN A 98 12.31 16.46 -4.66
CA GLN A 98 11.59 17.74 -4.58
C GLN A 98 10.07 17.55 -4.70
N ALA A 99 9.61 16.45 -5.29
CA ALA A 99 8.20 16.14 -5.40
C ALA A 99 7.65 15.60 -4.08
N ALA A 100 6.70 16.32 -3.47
CA ALA A 100 6.10 15.95 -2.18
C ALA A 100 5.51 14.53 -2.18
N MET A 101 4.84 14.14 -3.27
CA MET A 101 4.26 12.81 -3.44
C MET A 101 5.32 11.70 -3.27
N LEU A 102 6.50 11.90 -3.84
CA LEU A 102 7.59 10.92 -3.77
C LEU A 102 8.17 10.79 -2.36
N ARG A 103 8.28 11.90 -1.63
CA ARG A 103 8.69 11.87 -0.22
C ARG A 103 7.73 11.06 0.64
N THR A 104 6.43 11.13 0.40
CA THR A 104 5.47 10.33 1.19
C THR A 104 5.70 8.83 1.07
N HIS A 105 6.11 8.34 -0.10
CA HIS A 105 6.41 6.93 -0.30
C HIS A 105 7.61 6.49 0.54
N TYR A 106 8.66 7.30 0.65
CA TYR A 106 9.76 7.05 1.58
C TYR A 106 9.33 7.03 3.02
N GLU A 107 8.52 8.01 3.45
CA GLU A 107 8.04 8.06 4.84
C GLU A 107 7.31 6.77 5.22
N THR A 108 6.65 6.11 4.27
CA THR A 108 6.02 4.79 4.52
C THR A 108 7.03 3.64 4.57
N GLU A 109 8.04 3.67 3.72
CA GLU A 109 9.13 2.68 3.76
C GLU A 109 9.92 2.81 5.08
N ASP A 110 10.13 4.03 5.58
CA ASP A 110 10.71 4.29 6.89
C ASP A 110 9.82 3.77 8.01
N LEU A 111 8.50 4.01 7.97
CA LEU A 111 7.56 3.42 8.93
C LEU A 111 7.62 1.88 8.94
N LEU A 112 7.70 1.24 7.77
CA LEU A 112 7.82 -0.22 7.67
C LEU A 112 9.16 -0.69 8.24
N LYS A 113 10.26 0.01 7.95
CA LYS A 113 11.58 -0.29 8.49
C LYS A 113 11.64 -0.14 10.01
N GLU A 114 11.06 0.93 10.56
CA GLU A 114 10.98 1.19 12.00
C GLU A 114 10.06 0.20 12.72
N SER A 115 9.05 -0.35 12.03
CA SER A 115 8.12 -1.31 12.63
C SER A 115 8.75 -2.64 13.02
N GLY A 116 9.90 -2.99 12.42
CA GLY A 116 10.56 -4.29 12.60
C GLY A 116 9.88 -5.46 11.88
N LEU A 117 8.80 -5.22 11.12
CA LEU A 117 8.16 -6.24 10.28
C LEU A 117 9.07 -6.62 9.11
N THR A 118 9.04 -7.89 8.70
CA THR A 118 9.58 -8.27 7.39
C THR A 118 8.69 -7.65 6.32
N TYR A 119 9.29 -6.90 5.39
CA TYR A 119 8.52 -6.24 4.33
C TYR A 119 9.21 -6.26 2.98
N THR A 120 8.40 -6.12 1.93
CA THR A 120 8.83 -5.87 0.56
C THR A 120 8.13 -4.64 0.03
N SER A 121 8.90 -3.64 -0.40
CA SER A 121 8.39 -2.47 -1.12
C SER A 121 8.44 -2.75 -2.63
N ILE A 122 7.27 -2.90 -3.24
CA ILE A 122 7.10 -3.07 -4.69
C ILE A 122 7.00 -1.66 -5.28
N ARG A 123 8.08 -1.16 -5.86
CA ARG A 123 8.15 0.21 -6.40
C ARG A 123 7.63 0.23 -7.83
N GLU A 124 6.35 0.58 -8.00
CA GLU A 124 5.66 0.56 -9.29
C GLU A 124 6.03 1.75 -10.18
N GLY A 125 6.18 1.51 -11.48
CA GLY A 125 6.53 2.53 -12.48
C GLY A 125 5.47 3.64 -12.63
N ALA A 126 5.79 4.66 -13.44
CA ALA A 126 4.81 5.67 -13.81
C ALA A 126 3.68 5.03 -14.64
N TYR A 127 2.45 5.14 -14.16
CA TYR A 127 1.28 4.58 -14.84
C TYR A 127 0.98 5.39 -16.10
N ALA A 128 1.24 4.82 -17.29
CA ALA A 128 1.00 5.50 -18.55
C ALA A 128 -0.40 6.16 -18.64
N TYR A 129 -1.45 5.48 -18.17
CA TYR A 129 -2.82 6.01 -18.22
C TYR A 129 -3.09 7.19 -17.27
N ALA A 130 -2.52 7.18 -16.06
CA ALA A 130 -2.71 8.26 -15.09
C ALA A 130 -1.71 9.41 -15.28
N SER A 131 -0.53 9.11 -15.80
CA SER A 131 0.54 10.09 -16.02
C SER A 131 0.36 10.88 -17.31
N LEU A 132 -0.27 10.31 -18.35
CA LEU A 132 -0.45 11.02 -19.63
C LEU A 132 -1.27 12.31 -19.52
N PRO A 133 -2.45 12.35 -18.87
CA PRO A 133 -3.25 13.57 -18.81
C PRO A 133 -2.53 14.72 -18.10
N SER A 134 -1.86 14.43 -16.99
CA SER A 134 -1.07 15.40 -16.23
C SER A 134 0.19 15.85 -16.98
N LEU A 135 0.84 14.94 -17.71
CA LEU A 135 2.01 15.23 -18.54
C LEU A 135 1.63 16.08 -19.76
N ILE A 136 0.53 15.75 -20.44
CA ILE A 136 -0.01 16.54 -21.55
C ILE A 136 -0.37 17.93 -21.05
N GLY A 137 -1.04 18.05 -19.89
CA GLY A 137 -1.36 19.34 -19.27
C GLY A 137 -0.13 20.21 -18.97
N PHE A 138 1.00 19.60 -18.59
CA PHE A 138 2.27 20.29 -18.37
C PHE A 138 2.97 20.72 -19.67
N LEU A 139 2.80 19.98 -20.77
CA LEU A 139 3.44 20.26 -22.05
C LEU A 139 2.71 21.29 -22.92
N ILE A 140 1.45 21.61 -22.60
CA ILE A 140 0.63 22.63 -23.28
C ILE A 140 0.54 23.96 -22.53
N HIS A 141 1.43 24.19 -21.56
CA HIS A 141 1.72 25.49 -20.95
C HIS A 141 3.17 25.88 -21.22
#